data_AF-A0A941UZE7-F1
#
_entry.id   AF-A0A941UZE7-F1
#
_cell.length_a   1.000
_cell.length_b   1.000
_cell.length_c   1.000
_cell.angle_alpha   90.00
_cell.angle_beta   90.00
_cell.angle_gamma   90.00
#
_symmetry.space_group_name_H-M   'P 1'
#
loop_
_entity.id
_entity.type
_entity.pdbx_description
1 polymer ?
#
loop_
_entity_poly.entity_id
_entity_poly.type
_entity_poly.pdbx_seq_one_letter_code
_entity_poly.pdbx_strand_id
1 'polypeptide(L)' 'FDIVVSRAFSDLAEFVRLSAHLLAPGGCIAAMKGVYPYEEIAQLPAEFALVDVIALAVPDVEGARHLVLIRKG' A
#
# COMPACT_ATOMS: atom_id res chain seq x y z
N PHE A 1 -13.72 -7.33 1.23
CA PHE A 1 -12.66 -8.09 0.55
C PHE A 1 -11.50 -8.30 1.51
N ASP A 2 -10.82 -9.44 1.40
CA ASP A 2 -9.67 -9.74 2.26
C ASP A 2 -8.43 -8.93 1.86
N ILE A 3 -8.28 -8.64 0.56
CA ILE A 3 -7.21 -7.79 0.03
C ILE A 3 -7.78 -6.82 -1.00
N VAL A 4 -7.40 -5.55 -0.90
CA VAL A 4 -7.60 -4.55 -1.95
C VAL A 4 -6.24 -4.13 -2.48
N VAL A 5 -6.00 -4.35 -3.78
CA VAL A 5 -4.72 -4.09 -4.44
C VAL A 5 -4.85 -2.97 -5.47
N SER A 6 -3.83 -2.11 -5.54
CA SER A 6 -3.76 -1.08 -6.58
C SER A 6 -2.32 -0.84 -7.06
N ARG A 7 -2.22 -0.37 -8.30
CA ARG A 7 -0.98 0.08 -8.97
C ARG A 7 -1.26 1.41 -9.66
N ALA A 8 -0.24 2.25 -9.76
CA ALA A 8 -0.30 3.58 -10.39
C ALA A 8 -1.25 4.57 -9.68
N PHE A 9 -1.21 4.57 -8.35
CA PHE A 9 -1.92 5.55 -7.51
C PHE A 9 -0.97 6.67 -7.05
N SER A 10 -1.51 7.89 -6.88
CA SER A 10 -0.76 9.08 -6.45
C SER A 10 -0.13 8.87 -5.09
N ASP A 11 -0.95 8.67 -4.06
CA ASP A 11 -0.53 8.64 -2.67
C ASP A 11 -1.23 7.55 -1.85
N LEU A 12 -0.54 6.99 -0.85
CA LEU A 12 -1.07 5.92 0.01
C LEU A 12 -2.27 6.36 0.85
N ALA A 13 -2.28 7.60 1.36
CA ALA A 13 -3.33 8.09 2.25
C ALA A 13 -4.68 8.18 1.53
N GLU A 14 -4.69 8.72 0.31
CA GLU A 14 -5.86 8.79 -0.55
C GLU A 14 -6.32 7.41 -0.99
N PHE A 15 -5.38 6.51 -1.32
CA PHE A 15 -5.73 5.13 -1.64
C PHE A 15 -6.45 4.44 -0.47
N VAL A 16 -5.92 4.60 0.75
CA VAL A 16 -6.55 4.11 1.98
C VAL A 16 -7.94 4.72 2.15
N ARG A 17 -8.08 6.04 2.05
CA ARG A 17 -9.36 6.74 2.22
C ARG A 17 -10.42 6.25 1.23
N LEU A 18 -10.05 6.05 -0.03
CA LEU A 18 -10.96 5.62 -1.08
C LEU A 18 -11.32 4.14 -1.00
N SER A 19 -10.45 3.29 -0.46
CA SER A 19 -10.63 1.83 -0.48
C SER A 19 -10.98 1.19 0.86
N ALA A 20 -10.83 1.90 1.97
CA ALA A 20 -11.05 1.36 3.32
C ALA A 20 -12.41 0.67 3.51
N HIS A 21 -13.48 1.23 2.93
CA HIS A 21 -14.84 0.69 3.03
C HIS A 21 -15.03 -0.66 2.31
N LEU A 22 -14.08 -1.04 1.44
CA LEU A 22 -14.09 -2.31 0.73
C LEU A 22 -13.42 -3.44 1.55
N LEU A 23 -12.68 -3.11 2.61
CA LEU A 23 -11.99 -4.11 3.43
C LEU A 23 -12.97 -4.86 4.33
N ALA A 24 -12.83 -6.18 4.35
CA ALA A 24 -13.39 -7.00 5.42
C ALA A 24 -12.61 -6.75 6.73
N PRO A 25 -13.17 -7.08 7.91
CA PRO A 25 -12.41 -7.08 9.16
C PRO A 25 -11.12 -7.90 9.03
N GLY A 26 -9.98 -7.31 9.41
CA GLY A 26 -8.65 -7.92 9.26
C GLY A 26 -8.07 -7.90 7.84
N GLY A 27 -8.77 -7.31 6.87
CA GLY A 27 -8.32 -7.18 5.49
C GLY A 27 -7.10 -6.26 5.32
N CYS A 28 -6.45 -6.35 4.16
CA CYS A 28 -5.21 -5.64 3.86
C CYS A 28 -5.31 -4.81 2.57
N ILE A 29 -4.68 -3.63 2.60
CA ILE A 29 -4.42 -2.83 1.40
C ILE A 29 -3.01 -3.14 0.92
N ALA A 30 -2.88 -3.43 -0.38
CA ALA A 30 -1.63 -3.72 -1.05
C ALA A 30 -1.37 -2.68 -2.15
N ALA A 31 -0.40 -1.80 -1.97
CA ALA A 31 -0.06 -0.75 -2.92
C ALA A 31 1.27 -1.04 -3.63
N MET A 32 1.27 -1.07 -4.96
CA MET A 32 2.48 -1.24 -5.75
C MET A 32 3.14 0.12 -6.05
N LYS A 33 4.37 0.31 -5.60
CA LYS A 33 5.15 1.55 -5.75
C LYS A 33 6.48 1.30 -6.48
N GLY A 34 6.94 2.30 -7.24
CA GLY A 34 8.24 2.26 -7.93
C GLY A 34 9.44 2.66 -7.07
N VAL A 35 9.21 3.41 -5.99
CA VAL A 35 10.23 3.82 -5.02
C VAL A 35 9.72 3.54 -3.62
N TYR A 36 10.62 3.45 -2.64
CA TYR A 36 10.21 3.27 -1.25
C TYR A 36 9.46 4.54 -0.78
N PRO A 37 8.19 4.45 -0.36
CA PRO A 37 7.33 5.61 -0.18
C PRO A 37 7.38 6.16 1.25
N TYR A 38 8.56 6.57 1.73
CA TYR A 38 8.77 7.04 3.11
C TYR A 38 7.78 8.13 3.53
N GLU A 39 7.65 9.17 2.70
CA GLU A 39 6.78 10.31 2.99
C GLU A 39 5.31 9.92 3.02
N GLU A 40 4.86 9.10 2.08
CA GLU A 40 3.45 8.68 2.02
C GLU A 40 3.07 7.76 3.19
N ILE A 41 4.00 6.91 3.64
CA ILE A 41 3.82 6.08 4.84
C ILE A 41 3.61 6.96 6.07
N ALA A 42 4.39 8.04 6.21
CA ALA A 42 4.26 8.97 7.32
C ALA A 42 2.93 9.74 7.33
N GLN A 43 2.22 9.80 6.19
CA GLN A 43 0.93 10.47 6.03
C GLN A 43 -0.27 9.51 6.11
N LEU A 44 -0.06 8.25 6.48
CA LEU A 44 -1.17 7.32 6.64
C LEU A 44 -2.17 7.83 7.70
N PRO A 45 -3.49 7.68 7.47
CA PRO A 45 -4.49 8.00 8.49
C PRO A 45 -4.23 7.21 9.77
N ALA A 46 -4.47 7.81 10.94
CA ALA A 46 -4.13 7.22 12.25
C ALA A 46 -4.77 5.84 12.52
N GLU A 47 -5.89 5.53 11.87
CA GLU A 47 -6.56 4.21 11.96
C GLU A 47 -5.82 3.11 11.17
N PHE A 48 -4.83 3.46 10.35
CA PHE A 48 -4.11 2.54 9.49
C PHE A 48 -2.63 2.54 9.82
N ALA A 49 -2.04 1.35 9.79
CA ALA A 49 -0.64 1.15 10.06
C ALA A 49 0.03 0.43 8.88
N LEU A 50 1.29 0.79 8.65
CA LEU A 50 2.18 0.02 7.79
C LEU A 50 2.41 -1.35 8.43
N VAL A 51 2.21 -2.40 7.65
CA VAL A 51 2.55 -3.77 8.03
C VAL A 51 3.95 -4.13 7.51
N ASP A 52 4.20 -3.89 6.22
CA ASP A 52 5.48 -4.20 5.59
C ASP A 52 5.68 -3.42 4.29
N VAL A 53 6.93 -3.30 3.84
CA VAL A 53 7.30 -2.82 2.50
C VAL A 53 8.23 -3.85 1.87
N ILE A 54 7.70 -4.64 0.95
CA ILE A 54 8.43 -5.74 0.32
C ILE A 54 9.08 -5.21 -0.96
N ALA A 55 10.41 -5.18 -1.02
CA ALA A 55 11.13 -4.93 -2.26
C ALA A 55 10.95 -6.13 -3.21
N LEU A 56 10.58 -5.85 -4.45
CA LEU A 56 10.29 -6.87 -5.47
C LEU A 56 11.40 -6.89 -6.51
N ALA A 57 11.95 -8.08 -6.77
CA ALA A 57 12.75 -8.35 -7.96
C ALA A 57 11.79 -8.73 -9.10
N VAL A 58 11.57 -7.81 -10.04
CA VAL A 58 10.67 -8.04 -11.18
C VAL A 58 11.52 -8.34 -12.42
N PRO A 59 11.35 -9.52 -13.06
CA PRO A 59 12.08 -9.86 -14.28
C PRO A 59 11.88 -8.81 -15.37
N ASP A 60 12.96 -8.51 -16.10
CA ASP A 60 12.96 -7.61 -17.26
C ASP A 60 12.46 -6.18 -16.99
N VAL A 61 12.40 -5.78 -15.72
CA VAL A 61 12.01 -4.42 -15.31
C VAL A 61 13.19 -3.73 -14.65
N GLU A 62 13.65 -2.65 -15.28
CA GLU A 62 14.64 -1.77 -14.67
C GLU A 62 14.00 -0.88 -13.60
N GLY A 63 14.73 -0.72 -12.49
CA GLY A 63 14.35 0.12 -11.35
C GLY A 63 13.66 -0.65 -10.22
N ALA A 64 13.64 -0.01 -9.04
CA ALA A 64 13.08 -0.61 -7.84
C ALA A 64 11.56 -0.83 -7.96
N ARG A 65 11.04 -1.83 -7.27
CA ARG A 65 9.60 -2.06 -7.11
C ARG A 65 9.34 -2.45 -5.67
N HIS A 66 8.24 -1.97 -5.12
CA HIS A 66 7.85 -2.21 -3.73
C HIS A 66 6.37 -2.57 -3.66
N LEU A 67 6.03 -3.52 -2.80
CA LEU A 67 4.68 -3.81 -2.37
C LEU A 67 4.51 -3.32 -0.93
N VAL A 68 3.71 -2.29 -0.75
CA VAL A 68 3.40 -1.74 0.57
C VAL A 68 2.14 -2.42 1.10
N LEU A 69 2.22 -3.00 2.29
CA LEU A 69 1.11 -3.64 2.97
C LEU A 69 0.63 -2.76 4.12
N ILE A 70 -0.66 -2.46 4.14
CA ILE A 70 -1.29 -1.57 5.11
C ILE A 70 -2.53 -2.27 5.68
N ARG A 71 -2.79 -2.11 6.97
CA ARG A 71 -3.99 -2.63 7.63
C ARG A 71 -4.62 -1.58 8.53
N LYS A 72 -5.92 -1.71 8.75
CA LYS A 72 -6.63 -0.99 9.79
C LYS A 72 -6.26 -1.59 11.16
N GLY A 73 -5.87 -0.74 12.11
CA GLY A 73 -5.56 -1.10 13.50
C GLY A 73 -6.79 -1.38 14.35
#